data_AF-A0A8S3RDD0-F1
#
_entry.id   AF-A0A8S3RDD0-F1
#
_cell.length_a   1.000
_cell.length_b   1.000
_cell.length_c   1.000
_cell.angle_alpha   90.00
_cell.angle_beta   90.00
_cell.angle_gamma   90.00
#
_symmetry.space_group_name_H-M   'P 1'
#
loop_
_entity.id
_entity.type
_entity.pdbx_description
1 polymer ?
#
loop_
_entity_poly.entity_id
_entity_poly.type
_entity_poly.pdbx_seq_one_letter_code
_entity_poly.pdbx_strand_id
1 'polypeptide(L)'
;MLKSFTALSRLQQSNRVLSKRVIPSLFYCTQKTSMPVTKAVIFDLGGVIVPQPMIAFREFEKSKGLPAGLIGRMIVRNGDEGAWSKLETGELAFPQFMEAFNKECSKEIIESCLLGIRKPDPRIFHACLKELDLQPEETVFLDDLGVNVKSARQLGIRTIKVTDPDQAVRDLEKELGGLCMRCHKEDTITVPKHLEINMDKLKSYLNWALKLHSKDPPVIRCFRHGQSNPTYYVFYGGKHLVLRKKPPGKLLPSAHAVEREFKVMKAVGQHGVPIPKMYGLCEDSSLIGTPFYIMEYVDGKIFKDRALAGLTRQQRREVYSEMISTLVKIHSVNISAAGLDDYGKKGGYLQRNMTRWTRQYEASKTHEIEAMDKLIKWLPEHLPQDERVTVVHGDFRVDNMIYHPTKPVAIGVIDWELSTIGDPLTDLATCCLGYYTPSALDVIPALGDLDLKELGIPTVEEVVAEYCQKIGIAPIQNWDWYVAFGLFRMAAIIQGVYKRSLQDPLKPYKDELDDILLIELGIFDSSADAGLEKLDHRYFYGNLLLMDFALQYEF
;
A
#
# COMPACT_ATOMS: atom_id res chain seq x y z
N MET A 1 27.79 19.64 6.97
CA MET A 1 27.23 19.77 8.32
C MET A 1 27.97 18.77 9.20
N LEU A 2 28.87 19.11 10.11
CA LEU A 2 29.29 20.38 10.68
C LEU A 2 30.83 20.41 10.81
N LYS A 3 31.45 21.56 10.54
CA LYS A 3 32.84 21.90 10.88
C LYS A 3 33.01 22.11 12.41
N SER A 4 32.44 21.25 13.25
CA SER A 4 32.27 21.51 14.69
C SER A 4 32.47 20.27 15.58
N PHE A 5 33.45 19.40 15.27
CA PHE A 5 33.83 18.31 16.18
C PHE A 5 35.34 18.22 16.41
N THR A 6 36.01 19.38 16.40
CA THR A 6 37.34 19.60 16.99
C THR A 6 37.26 19.60 18.54
N ALA A 7 36.61 18.59 19.11
CA ALA A 7 36.45 18.40 20.54
C ALA A 7 36.63 16.92 20.95
N LEU A 8 37.50 16.20 20.24
CA LEU A 8 38.27 15.12 20.86
C LEU A 8 39.41 15.78 21.63
N SER A 9 39.18 16.14 22.89
CA SER A 9 40.22 16.07 23.92
C SER A 9 39.63 16.47 25.27
N ARG A 10 39.61 15.49 26.19
CA ARG A 10 39.61 15.59 27.66
C ARG A 10 38.46 14.82 28.26
N LEU A 11 38.84 13.76 28.97
CA LEU A 11 38.06 12.92 29.91
C LEU A 11 37.30 11.78 29.22
N GLN A 12 37.45 10.50 29.55
CA GLN A 12 38.22 9.78 30.59
C GLN A 12 38.07 8.28 30.24
N GLN A 13 39.14 7.56 29.92
CA GLN A 13 39.70 6.50 30.79
C GLN A 13 38.67 5.64 31.55
N SER A 14 38.45 4.38 31.13
CA SER A 14 38.97 3.19 31.83
C SER A 14 38.27 1.88 31.43
N ASN A 15 39.06 0.96 30.86
CA ASN A 15 39.22 -0.46 31.21
C ASN A 15 38.04 -1.47 31.29
N ARG A 16 38.32 -2.63 30.63
CA ARG A 16 38.11 -4.05 31.04
C ARG A 16 36.73 -4.69 30.79
N VAL A 17 36.53 -5.98 30.46
CA VAL A 17 37.31 -7.14 29.93
C VAL A 17 36.39 -8.39 30.06
N LEU A 18 36.44 -9.34 29.09
CA LEU A 18 36.04 -10.79 29.15
C LEU A 18 34.54 -11.17 29.32
N SER A 19 34.01 -12.34 28.90
CA SER A 19 34.33 -13.40 27.92
C SER A 19 33.25 -14.52 27.98
N LYS A 20 32.82 -15.05 26.82
CA LYS A 20 32.58 -16.47 26.41
C LYS A 20 31.96 -17.53 27.38
N ARG A 21 30.87 -18.21 26.93
CA ARG A 21 30.65 -19.70 26.67
C ARG A 21 29.18 -20.16 26.92
N VAL A 22 28.42 -20.71 25.94
CA VAL A 22 28.26 -22.12 25.44
C VAL A 22 27.53 -23.05 26.46
N ILE A 23 26.32 -23.60 26.21
CA ILE A 23 25.94 -24.97 25.70
C ILE A 23 24.38 -25.13 25.71
N PRO A 24 23.75 -26.02 24.90
CA PRO A 24 22.34 -25.96 24.46
C PRO A 24 21.33 -26.92 25.14
N SER A 25 20.04 -26.53 25.03
CA SER A 25 18.77 -27.30 25.00
C SER A 25 18.49 -28.45 25.99
N LEU A 26 17.38 -28.33 26.77
CA LEU A 26 16.31 -29.35 26.92
C LEU A 26 15.18 -28.88 27.89
N PHE A 27 13.97 -28.76 27.34
CA PHE A 27 12.60 -28.98 27.85
C PHE A 27 12.11 -28.55 29.27
N TYR A 28 11.03 -27.75 29.24
CA TYR A 28 9.85 -27.64 30.12
C TYR A 28 10.02 -27.56 31.64
N CYS A 29 9.69 -26.40 32.24
CA CYS A 29 8.36 -26.08 32.79
C CYS A 29 8.44 -24.90 33.77
N THR A 30 7.53 -23.93 33.62
CA THR A 30 7.05 -22.95 34.62
C THR A 30 8.07 -22.07 35.34
N GLN A 31 8.12 -20.78 34.97
CA GLN A 31 7.98 -19.65 35.91
C GLN A 31 7.86 -18.32 35.16
N LYS A 32 6.88 -17.49 35.56
CA LYS A 32 6.68 -16.11 35.08
C LYS A 32 7.98 -15.33 35.17
N THR A 33 8.51 -14.89 34.03
CA THR A 33 9.40 -13.75 33.94
C THR A 33 8.91 -12.88 32.79
N SER A 34 8.44 -11.68 33.11
CA SER A 34 8.16 -10.64 32.12
C SER A 34 9.48 -10.29 31.43
N MET A 35 9.72 -10.83 30.23
CA MET A 35 10.82 -10.36 29.43
C MET A 35 10.58 -8.89 29.07
N PRO A 36 11.56 -7.99 29.26
CA PRO A 36 11.43 -6.63 28.81
C PRO A 36 11.24 -6.62 27.30
N VAL A 37 10.10 -6.08 26.83
CA VAL A 37 9.86 -5.83 25.41
C VAL A 37 10.90 -4.81 24.94
N THR A 38 11.75 -5.19 24.00
CA THR A 38 12.70 -4.28 23.36
C THR A 38 11.92 -3.21 22.60
N LYS A 39 11.82 -2.00 23.20
CA LYS A 39 11.06 -0.87 22.62
C LYS A 39 11.80 -0.12 21.52
N ALA A 40 13.11 -0.33 21.38
CA ALA A 40 13.94 0.29 20.37
C ALA A 40 15.19 -0.56 20.11
N VAL A 41 15.66 -0.55 18.87
CA VAL A 41 16.98 -1.05 18.48
C VAL A 41 17.80 0.18 18.11
N ILE A 42 18.93 0.36 18.79
CA ILE A 42 19.85 1.46 18.52
C ILE A 42 21.08 0.87 17.84
N PHE A 43 21.49 1.49 16.74
CA PHE A 43 22.58 1.02 15.91
C PHE A 43 23.84 1.81 16.27
N ASP A 44 24.91 1.09 16.55
CA ASP A 44 26.24 1.68 16.61
C ASP A 44 26.80 1.74 15.18
N LEU A 45 27.23 2.92 14.77
CA LEU A 45 27.80 3.18 13.45
C LEU A 45 29.09 3.97 13.64
N GLY A 46 30.23 3.27 13.61
CA GLY A 46 31.55 3.86 13.84
C GLY A 46 31.73 4.54 15.21
N GLY A 47 31.16 3.96 16.28
CA GLY A 47 31.22 4.52 17.64
C GLY A 47 30.21 5.62 17.92
N VAL A 48 29.27 5.86 16.99
CA VAL A 48 28.16 6.81 17.13
C VAL A 48 26.85 6.02 17.18
N ILE A 49 26.11 6.21 18.26
CA ILE A 49 24.84 5.53 18.51
C ILE A 49 23.70 6.31 17.81
N VAL A 50 23.02 5.67 16.84
CA VAL A 50 21.97 6.28 15.99
C VAL A 50 20.70 5.41 15.90
N PRO A 51 19.52 6.01 15.63
CA PRO A 51 18.35 5.28 15.13
C PRO A 51 18.64 4.64 13.76
N GLN A 52 17.77 3.75 13.27
CA GLN A 52 18.00 2.94 12.07
C GLN A 52 18.66 3.74 10.90
N PRO A 53 19.94 3.49 10.58
CA PRO A 53 20.71 4.32 9.66
C PRO A 53 20.23 4.21 8.20
N MET A 54 19.49 3.14 7.88
CA MET A 54 18.92 2.89 6.56
C MET A 54 17.94 3.96 6.08
N ILE A 55 17.37 4.77 6.98
CA ILE A 55 16.50 5.89 6.61
C ILE A 55 17.36 7.05 6.06
N ALA A 56 18.43 7.42 6.79
CA ALA A 56 19.34 8.48 6.37
C ALA A 56 20.06 8.13 5.06
N PHE A 57 20.45 6.86 4.86
CA PHE A 57 21.03 6.40 3.60
C PHE A 57 20.05 6.57 2.43
N ARG A 58 18.79 6.15 2.60
CA ARG A 58 17.75 6.28 1.57
C ARG A 58 17.44 7.73 1.22
N GLU A 59 17.35 8.61 2.21
CA GLU A 59 17.14 10.04 1.97
C GLU A 59 18.32 10.68 1.22
N PHE A 60 19.55 10.32 1.60
CA PHE A 60 20.74 10.79 0.91
C PHE A 60 20.82 10.28 -0.53
N GLU A 61 20.63 8.97 -0.75
CA GLU A 61 20.59 8.36 -2.09
C GLU A 61 19.56 9.06 -2.97
N LYS A 62 18.34 9.26 -2.46
CA LYS A 62 17.28 9.98 -3.16
C LYS A 62 17.67 11.43 -3.48
N SER A 63 18.30 12.14 -2.54
CA SER A 63 18.73 13.53 -2.74
C SER A 63 19.85 13.69 -3.77
N LYS A 64 20.60 12.61 -4.04
CA LYS A 64 21.72 12.58 -4.99
C LYS A 64 21.42 11.82 -6.28
N GLY A 65 20.22 11.26 -6.42
CA GLY A 65 19.82 10.47 -7.58
C GLY A 65 20.55 9.12 -7.67
N LEU A 66 21.00 8.56 -6.54
CA LEU A 66 21.66 7.26 -6.47
C LEU A 66 20.61 6.12 -6.41
N PRO A 67 20.96 4.91 -6.88
CA PRO A 67 20.11 3.72 -6.72
C PRO A 67 19.74 3.46 -5.27
N ALA A 68 18.46 3.14 -5.01
CA ALA A 68 17.97 2.88 -3.66
C ALA A 68 18.68 1.66 -3.03
N GLY A 69 19.14 1.82 -1.79
CA GLY A 69 19.86 0.82 -1.01
C GLY A 69 21.31 0.58 -1.43
N LEU A 70 21.88 1.39 -2.33
CA LEU A 70 23.26 1.29 -2.78
C LEU A 70 24.25 1.31 -1.60
N ILE A 71 24.14 2.29 -0.71
CA ILE A 71 25.09 2.49 0.40
C ILE A 71 25.04 1.28 1.35
N GLY A 72 23.83 0.83 1.70
CA GLY A 72 23.66 -0.36 2.55
C GLY A 72 24.22 -1.62 1.91
N ARG A 73 23.99 -1.84 0.62
CA ARG A 73 24.56 -2.99 -0.12
C ARG A 73 26.08 -2.92 -0.18
N MET A 74 26.66 -1.74 -0.38
CA MET A 74 28.12 -1.57 -0.43
C MET A 74 28.78 -1.92 0.90
N ILE A 75 28.19 -1.46 2.02
CA ILE A 75 28.67 -1.76 3.37
C ILE A 75 28.60 -3.27 3.64
N VAL A 76 27.45 -3.90 3.34
CA VAL A 76 27.26 -5.35 3.58
C VAL A 76 28.17 -6.21 2.68
N ARG A 77 28.31 -5.84 1.40
CA ARG A 77 29.08 -6.61 0.41
C ARG A 77 30.57 -6.63 0.71
N ASN A 78 31.14 -5.48 1.06
CA ASN A 78 32.58 -5.38 1.29
C ASN A 78 32.99 -5.83 2.70
N GLY A 79 32.02 -5.96 3.62
CA GLY A 79 32.22 -6.54 4.94
C GLY A 79 33.39 -5.92 5.71
N ASP A 80 34.13 -6.75 6.44
CA ASP A 80 35.22 -6.32 7.31
C ASP A 80 36.44 -5.73 6.56
N GLU A 81 36.56 -5.99 5.26
CA GLU A 81 37.64 -5.43 4.44
C GLU A 81 37.25 -4.13 3.72
N GLY A 82 35.98 -3.72 3.80
CA GLY A 82 35.46 -2.53 3.15
C GLY A 82 35.96 -1.23 3.79
N ALA A 83 36.00 -0.17 3.00
CA ALA A 83 36.41 1.16 3.42
C ALA A 83 35.55 1.67 4.58
N TRP A 84 34.26 1.29 4.60
CA TRP A 84 33.37 1.55 5.73
C TRP A 84 33.84 0.87 7.01
N SER A 85 34.08 -0.45 7.00
CA SER A 85 34.55 -1.17 8.18
C SER A 85 35.91 -0.67 8.65
N LYS A 86 36.84 -0.40 7.72
CA LYS A 86 38.15 0.17 8.02
C LYS A 86 38.08 1.60 8.60
N LEU A 87 37.06 2.38 8.23
CA LEU A 87 36.79 3.67 8.89
C LEU A 87 36.31 3.43 10.33
N GLU A 88 35.42 2.46 10.55
CA GLU A 88 34.86 2.13 11.87
C GLU A 88 35.90 1.53 12.83
N THR A 89 36.84 0.72 12.33
CA THR A 89 37.94 0.14 13.12
C THR A 89 39.12 1.10 13.33
N GLY A 90 39.06 2.30 12.73
CA GLY A 90 40.10 3.31 12.82
C GLY A 90 41.34 3.03 11.96
N GLU A 91 41.26 2.05 11.06
CA GLU A 91 42.30 1.72 10.07
C GLU A 91 42.38 2.73 8.93
N LEU A 92 41.30 3.46 8.65
CA LEU A 92 41.25 4.56 7.69
C LEU A 92 40.83 5.87 8.36
N ALA A 93 41.56 6.94 8.05
CA ALA A 93 41.13 8.29 8.40
C ALA A 93 40.03 8.78 7.43
N PHE A 94 39.12 9.64 7.91
CA PHE A 94 37.99 10.15 7.12
C PHE A 94 38.36 10.71 5.71
N PRO A 95 39.47 11.45 5.53
CA PRO A 95 39.87 11.90 4.19
C PRO A 95 40.24 10.76 3.22
N GLN A 96 40.83 9.68 3.74
CA GLN A 96 41.22 8.49 2.97
C GLN A 96 40.03 7.57 2.73
N PHE A 97 39.07 7.54 3.67
CA PHE A 97 37.80 6.84 3.51
C PHE A 97 37.04 7.32 2.28
N MET A 98 36.96 8.64 2.04
CA MET A 98 36.20 9.17 0.89
C MET A 98 36.74 8.63 -0.44
N GLU A 99 38.06 8.50 -0.58
CA GLU A 99 38.70 7.96 -1.78
C GLU A 99 38.49 6.44 -1.88
N ALA A 100 38.68 5.70 -0.79
CA ALA A 100 38.52 4.24 -0.75
C ALA A 100 37.05 3.81 -0.96
N PHE A 101 36.11 4.50 -0.33
CA PHE A 101 34.68 4.24 -0.44
C PHE A 101 34.13 4.66 -1.82
N ASN A 102 34.63 5.76 -2.40
CA ASN A 102 34.34 6.09 -3.80
C ASN A 102 34.86 5.01 -4.75
N LYS A 103 36.06 4.48 -4.51
CA LYS A 103 36.61 3.37 -5.30
C LYS A 103 35.75 2.11 -5.18
N GLU A 104 35.21 1.83 -4.00
CA GLU A 104 34.25 0.74 -3.80
C GLU A 104 32.93 0.97 -4.53
N CYS A 105 32.39 2.19 -4.50
CA CYS A 105 31.18 2.56 -5.24
C CYS A 105 31.40 2.52 -6.76
N SER A 106 32.61 2.85 -7.23
CA SER A 106 32.98 2.77 -8.65
C SER A 106 33.04 1.33 -9.18
N LYS A 107 33.00 0.30 -8.33
CA LYS A 107 32.87 -1.09 -8.80
C LYS A 107 31.50 -1.37 -9.45
N GLU A 108 30.48 -0.55 -9.18
CA GLU A 108 29.20 -0.58 -9.92
C GLU A 108 29.21 0.27 -11.21
N ILE A 109 30.24 1.10 -11.42
CA ILE A 109 30.38 2.00 -12.57
C ILE A 109 31.75 1.79 -13.23
N ILE A 110 31.78 1.05 -14.33
CA ILE A 110 33.05 0.71 -14.98
C ILE A 110 33.54 1.85 -15.87
N GLU A 111 34.53 2.57 -15.37
CA GLU A 111 35.17 3.67 -16.08
C GLU A 111 36.25 3.17 -17.05
N SER A 112 35.97 3.28 -18.35
CA SER A 112 36.92 2.92 -19.42
C SER A 112 38.30 3.60 -19.31
N CYS A 113 38.35 4.82 -18.76
CA CYS A 113 39.59 5.58 -18.57
C CYS A 113 40.48 5.00 -17.46
N LEU A 114 39.90 4.46 -16.38
CA LEU A 114 40.64 3.84 -15.29
C LEU A 114 41.18 2.47 -15.68
N LEU A 115 40.47 1.74 -16.55
CA LEU A 115 40.91 0.46 -17.10
C LEU A 115 41.90 0.59 -18.25
N GLY A 116 42.04 1.78 -18.85
CA GLY A 116 42.86 2.01 -20.04
C GLY A 116 42.37 1.25 -21.29
N ILE A 117 41.13 0.78 -21.29
CA ILE A 117 40.53 -0.04 -22.35
C ILE A 117 39.21 0.62 -22.76
N ARG A 118 38.97 0.78 -24.06
CA ARG A 118 37.75 1.39 -24.60
C ARG A 118 37.02 0.44 -25.55
N LYS A 119 35.70 0.59 -25.66
CA LYS A 119 34.92 -0.05 -26.72
C LYS A 119 35.48 0.35 -28.10
N PRO A 120 35.54 -0.55 -29.09
CA PRO A 120 34.96 -1.90 -29.11
C PRO A 120 35.92 -3.01 -28.65
N ASP A 121 36.96 -2.73 -27.85
CA ASP A 121 37.86 -3.79 -27.36
C ASP A 121 37.09 -4.80 -26.48
N PRO A 122 37.06 -6.11 -26.82
CA PRO A 122 36.32 -7.13 -26.07
C PRO A 122 36.67 -7.22 -24.58
N ARG A 123 37.88 -6.80 -24.19
CA ARG A 123 38.35 -6.85 -22.80
C ARG A 123 37.53 -5.95 -21.88
N ILE A 124 36.93 -4.86 -22.38
CA ILE A 124 36.09 -3.98 -21.57
C ILE A 124 34.79 -4.68 -21.13
N PHE A 125 34.21 -5.49 -22.02
CA PHE A 125 32.97 -6.22 -21.72
C PHE A 125 33.24 -7.41 -20.78
N HIS A 126 34.38 -8.10 -20.94
CA HIS A 126 34.79 -9.14 -19.99
C HIS A 126 35.07 -8.58 -18.60
N ALA A 127 35.73 -7.43 -18.51
CA ALA A 127 35.92 -6.74 -17.24
C ALA A 127 34.57 -6.39 -16.61
N CYS A 128 33.59 -5.97 -17.43
CA CYS A 128 32.24 -5.68 -16.98
C CYS A 128 31.48 -6.87 -16.43
N LEU A 129 31.41 -7.96 -17.19
CA LEU A 129 30.76 -9.19 -16.76
C LEU A 129 31.42 -9.76 -15.50
N LYS A 130 32.76 -9.72 -15.41
CA LYS A 130 33.50 -10.23 -14.25
C LYS A 130 33.28 -9.40 -12.98
N GLU A 131 33.30 -8.08 -13.07
CA GLU A 131 33.15 -7.21 -11.89
C GLU A 131 31.72 -7.23 -11.33
N LEU A 132 30.73 -7.36 -12.23
CA LEU A 132 29.31 -7.42 -11.89
C LEU A 132 28.80 -8.83 -11.61
N ASP A 133 29.64 -9.86 -11.75
CA ASP A 133 29.29 -11.28 -11.59
C ASP A 133 28.10 -11.70 -12.48
N LEU A 134 28.14 -11.32 -13.75
CA LEU A 134 27.08 -11.56 -14.73
C LEU A 134 27.53 -12.55 -15.81
N GLN A 135 26.60 -13.41 -16.25
CA GLN A 135 26.80 -14.21 -17.46
C GLN A 135 26.47 -13.40 -18.71
N PRO A 136 27.18 -13.60 -19.84
CA PRO A 136 26.89 -12.89 -21.08
C PRO A 136 25.42 -13.02 -21.52
N GLU A 137 24.85 -14.22 -21.44
CA GLU A 137 23.51 -14.54 -21.94
C GLU A 137 22.40 -13.83 -21.14
N GLU A 138 22.68 -13.53 -19.87
CA GLU A 138 21.77 -12.83 -18.97
C GLU A 138 21.86 -11.31 -19.10
N THR A 139 22.86 -10.81 -19.85
CA THR A 139 23.18 -9.38 -19.95
C THR A 139 22.63 -8.77 -21.25
N VAL A 140 22.07 -7.56 -21.15
CA VAL A 140 21.68 -6.73 -22.32
C VAL A 140 22.55 -5.49 -22.39
N PHE A 141 23.20 -5.25 -23.54
CA PHE A 141 24.05 -4.10 -23.79
C PHE A 141 23.45 -3.17 -24.87
N LEU A 142 23.42 -1.87 -24.58
CA LEU A 142 22.88 -0.83 -25.46
C LEU A 142 23.97 0.16 -25.84
N ASP A 143 24.12 0.45 -27.13
CA ASP A 143 25.09 1.43 -27.64
C ASP A 143 24.63 1.98 -29.00
N ASP A 144 24.95 3.24 -29.29
CA ASP A 144 24.61 3.90 -30.55
C ASP A 144 25.56 3.51 -31.71
N LEU A 145 26.80 3.13 -31.36
CA LEU A 145 27.81 2.71 -32.33
C LEU A 145 27.72 1.21 -32.60
N GLY A 146 27.38 0.86 -33.84
CA GLY A 146 27.22 -0.54 -34.26
C GLY A 146 28.47 -1.41 -34.08
N VAL A 147 29.67 -0.82 -34.08
CA VAL A 147 30.94 -1.54 -33.83
C VAL A 147 31.04 -2.04 -32.39
N ASN A 148 30.51 -1.29 -31.42
CA ASN A 148 30.51 -1.66 -30.00
C ASN A 148 29.50 -2.78 -29.75
N VAL A 149 28.28 -2.64 -30.30
CA VAL A 149 27.22 -3.65 -30.28
C VAL A 149 27.72 -4.97 -30.87
N LYS A 150 28.41 -4.93 -32.02
CA LYS A 150 28.95 -6.12 -32.67
C LYS A 150 29.99 -6.83 -31.79
N SER A 151 30.89 -6.08 -31.16
CA SER A 151 31.90 -6.66 -30.27
C SER A 151 31.27 -7.30 -29.02
N ALA A 152 30.26 -6.67 -28.41
CA ALA A 152 29.56 -7.25 -27.26
C ALA A 152 28.82 -8.54 -27.65
N ARG A 153 28.15 -8.54 -28.82
CA ARG A 153 27.42 -9.71 -29.33
C ARG A 153 28.30 -10.93 -29.56
N GLN A 154 29.55 -10.72 -29.97
CA GLN A 154 30.52 -11.81 -30.16
C GLN A 154 30.85 -12.54 -28.85
N LEU A 155 30.55 -11.94 -27.70
CA LEU A 155 30.77 -12.52 -26.36
C LEU A 155 29.54 -13.24 -25.81
N GLY A 156 28.45 -13.35 -26.57
CA GLY A 156 27.18 -13.92 -26.09
C GLY A 156 26.23 -12.91 -25.44
N ILE A 157 26.63 -11.62 -25.36
CA ILE A 157 25.80 -10.55 -24.78
C ILE A 157 24.65 -10.21 -25.73
N ARG A 158 23.43 -10.12 -25.20
CA ARG A 158 22.25 -9.63 -25.95
C ARG A 158 22.39 -8.13 -26.17
N THR A 159 22.09 -7.64 -27.37
CA THR A 159 22.55 -6.30 -27.78
C THR A 159 21.53 -5.51 -28.58
N ILE A 160 21.38 -4.23 -28.25
CA ILE A 160 20.46 -3.28 -28.91
C ILE A 160 21.27 -2.10 -29.45
N LYS A 161 21.08 -1.78 -30.74
CA LYS A 161 21.69 -0.58 -31.34
C LYS A 161 20.76 0.60 -31.15
N VAL A 162 21.19 1.59 -30.38
CA VAL A 162 20.40 2.79 -30.10
C VAL A 162 20.48 3.73 -31.30
N THR A 163 19.43 3.77 -32.11
CA THR A 163 19.29 4.75 -33.20
C THR A 163 18.21 5.78 -32.92
N ASP A 164 17.19 5.36 -32.15
CA ASP A 164 16.09 6.15 -31.65
C ASP A 164 15.84 5.72 -30.20
N PRO A 165 15.79 6.65 -29.22
CA PRO A 165 15.58 6.31 -27.82
C PRO A 165 14.29 5.52 -27.56
N ASP A 166 13.19 5.88 -28.23
CA ASP A 166 11.89 5.21 -28.05
C ASP A 166 11.94 3.77 -28.57
N GLN A 167 12.59 3.56 -29.72
CA GLN A 167 12.81 2.22 -30.28
C GLN A 167 13.75 1.39 -29.40
N ALA A 168 14.82 1.99 -28.86
CA ALA A 168 15.74 1.29 -27.98
C ALA A 168 15.06 0.82 -26.69
N VAL A 169 14.17 1.64 -26.13
CA VAL A 169 13.32 1.24 -25.01
C VAL A 169 12.39 0.10 -25.40
N ARG A 170 11.74 0.14 -26.57
CA ARG A 170 10.90 -0.98 -27.07
C ARG A 170 11.68 -2.29 -27.22
N ASP A 171 12.87 -2.22 -27.78
CA ASP A 171 13.73 -3.37 -27.98
C ASP A 171 14.18 -3.95 -26.62
N LEU A 172 14.45 -3.08 -25.63
CA LEU A 172 14.81 -3.49 -24.28
C LEU A 172 13.63 -4.11 -23.53
N GLU A 173 12.43 -3.54 -23.63
CA GLU A 173 11.19 -4.12 -23.08
C GLU A 173 10.97 -5.55 -23.62
N LYS A 174 11.28 -5.79 -24.90
CA LYS A 174 11.20 -7.13 -25.52
C LYS A 174 12.25 -8.10 -24.94
N GLU A 175 13.49 -7.65 -24.75
CA GLU A 175 14.56 -8.46 -24.14
C GLU A 175 14.31 -8.81 -22.67
N LEU A 176 13.54 -7.96 -21.97
CA LEU A 176 13.14 -8.15 -20.57
C LEU A 176 11.83 -8.92 -20.42
N GLY A 177 11.43 -9.70 -21.43
CA GLY A 177 10.23 -10.54 -21.36
C GLY A 177 8.91 -9.76 -21.32
N GLY A 178 8.89 -8.56 -21.91
CA GLY A 178 7.71 -7.68 -21.92
C GLY A 178 7.59 -6.77 -20.71
N LEU A 179 8.64 -6.62 -19.89
CA LEU A 179 8.66 -5.64 -18.80
C LEU A 179 8.56 -4.23 -19.37
N CYS A 180 7.36 -3.65 -19.34
CA CYS A 180 7.15 -2.26 -19.76
C CYS A 180 7.87 -1.28 -18.83
N MET A 181 8.82 -0.53 -19.39
CA MET A 181 9.56 0.53 -18.71
C MET A 181 8.91 1.89 -18.91
N ARG A 182 8.30 2.14 -20.08
CA ARG A 182 7.63 3.43 -20.42
C ARG A 182 6.42 3.75 -19.55
N CYS A 183 5.92 2.75 -18.85
CA CYS A 183 4.65 2.78 -18.15
C CYS A 183 4.80 2.25 -16.72
N HIS A 184 6.03 2.19 -16.19
CA HIS A 184 6.27 1.81 -14.81
C HIS A 184 5.58 2.81 -13.86
N LYS A 185 4.79 2.28 -12.94
CA LYS A 185 4.23 2.99 -11.79
C LYS A 185 4.62 2.21 -10.54
N GLU A 186 5.11 2.91 -9.52
CA GLU A 186 5.76 2.35 -8.32
C GLU A 186 4.93 1.25 -7.64
N ASP A 187 3.60 1.35 -7.72
CA ASP A 187 2.63 0.45 -7.11
C ASP A 187 2.04 -0.60 -8.06
N THR A 188 2.70 -0.86 -9.20
CA THR A 188 2.21 -1.80 -10.23
C THR A 188 3.20 -2.93 -10.53
N ILE A 189 2.68 -4.11 -10.82
CA ILE A 189 3.41 -5.31 -11.22
C ILE A 189 3.07 -5.73 -12.65
N THR A 190 3.87 -6.63 -13.21
CA THR A 190 3.52 -7.33 -14.44
C THR A 190 2.22 -8.10 -14.22
N VAL A 191 1.36 -8.13 -15.24
CA VAL A 191 0.07 -8.83 -15.16
C VAL A 191 0.31 -10.32 -14.94
N PRO A 192 -0.22 -10.92 -13.85
CA PRO A 192 -0.12 -12.35 -13.62
C PRO A 192 -0.83 -13.14 -14.73
N LYS A 193 -0.32 -14.33 -15.06
CA LYS A 193 -0.84 -15.17 -16.15
C LYS A 193 -2.35 -15.46 -16.05
N HIS A 194 -2.85 -15.68 -14.83
CA HIS A 194 -4.27 -15.95 -14.58
C HIS A 194 -5.18 -14.70 -14.70
N LEU A 195 -4.57 -13.51 -14.84
CA LEU A 195 -5.22 -12.21 -14.99
C LEU A 195 -4.95 -11.58 -16.37
N GLU A 196 -4.35 -12.32 -17.30
CA GLU A 196 -4.12 -11.84 -18.67
C GLU A 196 -5.43 -11.49 -19.38
N ILE A 197 -5.36 -10.47 -20.24
CA ILE A 197 -6.50 -10.00 -21.04
C ILE A 197 -6.13 -9.99 -22.52
N ASN A 198 -7.13 -10.15 -23.38
CA ASN A 198 -6.93 -10.12 -24.83
C ASN A 198 -6.62 -8.68 -25.29
N MET A 199 -5.35 -8.44 -25.64
CA MET A 199 -4.85 -7.11 -25.98
C MET A 199 -5.42 -6.53 -27.27
N ASP A 200 -5.73 -7.36 -28.27
CA ASP A 200 -6.32 -6.90 -29.54
C ASP A 200 -7.77 -6.46 -29.36
N LYS A 201 -8.53 -7.21 -28.56
CA LYS A 201 -9.90 -6.84 -28.18
C LYS A 201 -9.92 -5.59 -27.31
N LEU A 202 -9.00 -5.47 -26.35
CA LEU A 202 -8.86 -4.25 -25.55
C LEU A 202 -8.52 -3.04 -26.44
N LYS A 203 -7.55 -3.18 -27.35
CA LYS A 203 -7.20 -2.13 -28.32
C LYS A 203 -8.41 -1.67 -29.13
N SER A 204 -9.15 -2.64 -29.66
CA SER A 204 -10.36 -2.37 -30.47
C SER A 204 -11.43 -1.63 -29.65
N TYR A 205 -11.65 -2.06 -28.41
CA TYR A 205 -12.57 -1.39 -27.49
C TYR A 205 -12.12 0.04 -27.17
N LEU A 206 -10.84 0.25 -26.82
CA LEU A 206 -10.31 1.59 -26.52
C LEU A 206 -10.40 2.54 -27.72
N ASN A 207 -10.16 2.02 -28.94
CA ASN A 207 -10.33 2.79 -30.16
C ASN A 207 -11.79 3.22 -30.36
N TRP A 208 -12.73 2.31 -30.15
CA TRP A 208 -14.15 2.58 -30.34
C TRP A 208 -14.72 3.47 -29.22
N ALA A 209 -14.55 3.07 -27.96
CA ALA A 209 -15.16 3.72 -26.80
C ALA A 209 -14.56 5.10 -26.50
N LEU A 210 -13.24 5.23 -26.63
CA LEU A 210 -12.51 6.46 -26.24
C LEU A 210 -12.00 7.25 -27.44
N LYS A 211 -12.25 6.79 -28.67
CA LYS A 211 -11.74 7.40 -29.92
C LYS A 211 -10.22 7.57 -29.90
N LEU A 212 -9.53 6.64 -29.25
CA LEU A 212 -8.07 6.61 -29.23
C LEU A 212 -7.56 5.95 -30.49
N HIS A 213 -6.40 6.40 -30.97
CA HIS A 213 -5.72 5.76 -32.08
C HIS A 213 -4.23 5.73 -31.79
N SER A 214 -3.66 4.53 -31.79
CA SER A 214 -2.20 4.34 -31.72
C SER A 214 -1.78 3.19 -32.62
N LYS A 215 -0.61 3.36 -33.25
CA LYS A 215 0.06 2.28 -33.98
C LYS A 215 0.52 1.19 -33.01
N ASP A 216 0.99 1.60 -31.84
CA ASP A 216 1.43 0.70 -30.77
C ASP A 216 0.23 -0.03 -30.13
N PRO A 217 0.41 -1.21 -29.53
CA PRO A 217 -0.61 -1.84 -28.70
C PRO A 217 -0.78 -1.11 -27.35
N PRO A 218 -1.92 -1.28 -26.65
CA PRO A 218 -2.05 -0.85 -25.26
C PRO A 218 -0.98 -1.51 -24.40
N VAL A 219 -0.52 -0.81 -23.37
CA VAL A 219 0.39 -1.37 -22.38
C VAL A 219 -0.31 -1.42 -21.04
N ILE A 220 -0.22 -2.57 -20.37
CA ILE A 220 -0.93 -2.81 -19.12
C ILE A 220 0.00 -3.27 -18.01
N ARG A 221 -0.32 -2.87 -16.78
CA ARG A 221 0.28 -3.36 -15.54
C ARG A 221 -0.84 -3.58 -14.51
N CYS A 222 -0.67 -4.54 -13.62
CA CYS A 222 -1.63 -4.78 -12.54
C CYS A 222 -1.25 -3.93 -11.33
N PHE A 223 -2.20 -3.26 -10.68
CA PHE A 223 -1.94 -2.67 -9.37
C PHE A 223 -1.71 -3.78 -8.33
N ARG A 224 -0.89 -3.48 -7.32
CA ARG A 224 -0.70 -4.37 -6.17
C ARG A 224 -1.91 -4.35 -5.21
N HIS A 225 -2.76 -3.34 -5.29
CA HIS A 225 -3.96 -3.16 -4.45
C HIS A 225 -5.24 -3.34 -5.26
N GLY A 226 -6.40 -3.36 -4.60
CA GLY A 226 -7.69 -3.61 -5.24
C GLY A 226 -7.81 -5.08 -5.70
N GLN A 227 -7.47 -6.03 -4.83
CA GLN A 227 -7.42 -7.45 -5.19
C GLN A 227 -8.82 -8.08 -5.36
N SER A 228 -9.88 -7.45 -4.86
CA SER A 228 -11.27 -7.93 -4.96
C SER A 228 -11.67 -7.95 -6.43
N ASN A 229 -11.43 -6.84 -7.13
CA ASN A 229 -11.67 -6.67 -8.56
C ASN A 229 -10.36 -6.29 -9.25
N PRO A 230 -9.78 -7.20 -10.07
CA PRO A 230 -8.53 -6.94 -10.77
C PRO A 230 -8.48 -5.55 -11.40
N THR A 231 -7.52 -4.75 -10.93
CA THR A 231 -7.36 -3.34 -11.32
C THR A 231 -6.04 -3.18 -12.07
N TYR A 232 -6.10 -2.61 -13.27
CA TYR A 232 -4.98 -2.49 -14.19
C TYR A 232 -4.74 -1.02 -14.51
N TYR A 233 -3.48 -0.63 -14.48
CA TYR A 233 -3.03 0.58 -15.13
C TYR A 233 -2.89 0.30 -16.64
N VAL A 234 -3.42 1.19 -17.46
CA VAL A 234 -3.41 1.08 -18.92
C VAL A 234 -2.84 2.36 -19.53
N PHE A 235 -1.81 2.24 -20.35
CA PHE A 235 -1.30 3.32 -21.18
C PHE A 235 -1.62 3.04 -22.66
N TYR A 236 -2.37 3.93 -23.30
CA TYR A 236 -2.73 3.79 -24.71
C TYR A 236 -3.05 5.13 -25.37
N GLY A 237 -2.52 5.35 -26.59
CA GLY A 237 -2.82 6.56 -27.37
C GLY A 237 -2.48 7.86 -26.63
N GLY A 238 -1.41 7.87 -25.83
CA GLY A 238 -1.00 9.01 -25.01
C GLY A 238 -1.87 9.25 -23.75
N LYS A 239 -2.80 8.36 -23.42
CA LYS A 239 -3.62 8.43 -22.20
C LYS A 239 -3.19 7.42 -21.14
N HIS A 240 -3.29 7.88 -19.89
CA HIS A 240 -3.20 7.06 -18.69
C HIS A 240 -4.62 6.74 -18.20
N LEU A 241 -4.91 5.46 -18.05
CA LEU A 241 -6.24 4.96 -17.73
C LEU A 241 -6.14 3.89 -16.63
N VAL A 242 -7.26 3.64 -15.96
CA VAL A 242 -7.45 2.49 -15.08
C VAL A 242 -8.56 1.62 -15.63
N LEU A 243 -8.31 0.32 -15.71
CA LEU A 243 -9.30 -0.71 -16.04
C LEU A 243 -9.57 -1.51 -14.77
N ARG A 244 -10.81 -1.54 -14.29
CA ARG A 244 -11.23 -2.44 -13.20
C ARG A 244 -12.25 -3.43 -13.74
N LYS A 245 -12.06 -4.73 -13.47
CA LYS A 245 -12.91 -5.80 -13.99
C LYS A 245 -13.26 -6.81 -12.91
N LYS A 246 -14.31 -7.59 -13.13
CA LYS A 246 -14.62 -8.73 -12.25
C LYS A 246 -13.51 -9.78 -12.30
N PRO A 247 -13.23 -10.50 -11.20
CA PRO A 247 -12.31 -11.63 -11.21
C PRO A 247 -12.81 -12.74 -12.14
N PRO A 248 -11.90 -13.55 -12.73
CA PRO A 248 -12.29 -14.68 -13.56
C PRO A 248 -12.87 -15.83 -12.72
N GLY A 249 -13.82 -16.58 -13.26
CA GLY A 249 -14.39 -17.77 -12.62
C GLY A 249 -15.87 -17.63 -12.28
N LYS A 250 -16.40 -18.63 -11.56
CA LYS A 250 -17.79 -18.65 -11.10
C LYS A 250 -17.92 -17.82 -9.83
N LEU A 251 -18.54 -16.66 -9.94
CA LEU A 251 -18.71 -15.71 -8.84
C LEU A 251 -20.02 -15.96 -8.09
N LEU A 252 -20.03 -15.65 -6.80
CA LEU A 252 -21.28 -15.61 -6.03
C LEU A 252 -22.20 -14.48 -6.51
N PRO A 253 -23.53 -14.65 -6.41
CA PRO A 253 -24.47 -13.58 -6.72
C PRO A 253 -24.18 -12.32 -5.91
N SER A 254 -24.13 -11.17 -6.59
CA SER A 254 -23.90 -9.83 -6.01
C SER A 254 -22.48 -9.53 -5.48
N ALA A 255 -21.56 -10.50 -5.50
CA ALA A 255 -20.14 -10.23 -5.26
C ALA A 255 -19.52 -9.54 -6.49
N HIS A 256 -18.48 -8.73 -6.28
CA HIS A 256 -17.67 -8.16 -7.38
C HIS A 256 -18.50 -7.34 -8.40
N ALA A 257 -19.50 -6.60 -7.93
CA ALA A 257 -20.46 -5.89 -8.79
C ALA A 257 -19.87 -4.56 -9.34
N VAL A 258 -18.87 -4.66 -10.23
CA VAL A 258 -18.21 -3.50 -10.86
C VAL A 258 -19.17 -2.57 -11.59
N GLU A 259 -20.32 -3.06 -12.04
CA GLU A 259 -21.39 -2.24 -12.63
C GLU A 259 -21.99 -1.27 -11.61
N ARG A 260 -22.16 -1.71 -10.35
CA ARG A 260 -22.66 -0.88 -9.26
C ARG A 260 -21.64 0.20 -8.88
N GLU A 261 -20.36 -0.16 -8.82
CA GLU A 261 -19.27 0.81 -8.64
C GLU A 261 -19.29 1.89 -9.72
N PHE A 262 -19.35 1.47 -11.00
CA PHE A 262 -19.40 2.41 -12.11
C PHE A 262 -20.60 3.35 -12.03
N LYS A 263 -21.80 2.81 -11.71
CA LYS A 263 -23.03 3.59 -11.60
C LYS A 263 -22.92 4.67 -10.54
N VAL A 264 -22.49 4.31 -9.32
CA VAL A 264 -22.41 5.28 -8.21
C VAL A 264 -21.31 6.31 -8.45
N MET A 265 -20.11 5.90 -8.86
CA MET A 265 -18.99 6.83 -9.11
C MET A 265 -19.34 7.85 -10.19
N LYS A 266 -19.96 7.40 -11.28
CA LYS A 266 -20.41 8.31 -12.35
C LYS A 266 -21.47 9.28 -11.86
N ALA A 267 -22.45 8.80 -11.09
CA ALA A 267 -23.55 9.62 -10.57
C ALA A 267 -23.06 10.67 -9.57
N VAL A 268 -22.29 10.27 -8.55
CA VAL A 268 -21.79 11.20 -7.52
C VAL A 268 -20.77 12.19 -8.09
N GLY A 269 -19.97 11.78 -9.08
CA GLY A 269 -19.03 12.67 -9.77
C GLY A 269 -19.72 13.80 -10.53
N GLN A 270 -20.87 13.52 -11.15
CA GLN A 270 -21.71 14.55 -11.79
C GLN A 270 -22.32 15.53 -10.78
N HIS A 271 -22.30 15.19 -9.48
CA HIS A 271 -22.83 15.97 -8.37
C HIS A 271 -21.72 16.54 -7.47
N GLY A 272 -20.49 16.67 -7.99
CA GLY A 272 -19.41 17.44 -7.34
C GLY A 272 -18.54 16.66 -6.36
N VAL A 273 -18.74 15.35 -6.22
CA VAL A 273 -17.79 14.49 -5.49
C VAL A 273 -16.54 14.30 -6.36
N PRO A 274 -15.32 14.53 -5.82
CA PRO A 274 -14.09 14.33 -6.60
C PRO A 274 -13.88 12.83 -6.85
N ILE A 275 -14.07 12.38 -8.08
CA ILE A 275 -13.86 11.00 -8.52
C ILE A 275 -13.02 10.98 -9.80
N PRO A 276 -12.28 9.90 -10.08
CA PRO A 276 -11.66 9.70 -11.38
C PRO A 276 -12.72 9.76 -12.49
N LYS A 277 -12.45 10.46 -13.59
CA LYS A 277 -13.41 10.53 -14.70
C LYS A 277 -13.79 9.13 -15.20
N MET A 278 -15.08 8.80 -15.11
CA MET A 278 -15.62 7.53 -15.58
C MET A 278 -15.82 7.58 -17.10
N TYR A 279 -15.09 6.76 -17.86
CA TYR A 279 -15.17 6.77 -19.31
C TYR A 279 -16.23 5.83 -19.88
N GLY A 280 -16.34 4.61 -19.37
CA GLY A 280 -17.34 3.66 -19.87
C GLY A 280 -17.32 2.33 -19.14
N LEU A 281 -18.49 1.68 -19.09
CA LEU A 281 -18.71 0.33 -18.61
C LEU A 281 -18.96 -0.59 -19.81
N CYS A 282 -18.36 -1.78 -19.78
CA CYS A 282 -18.58 -2.84 -20.73
C CYS A 282 -19.04 -4.10 -19.99
N GLU A 283 -20.29 -4.50 -20.22
CA GLU A 283 -20.88 -5.72 -19.65
C GLU A 283 -20.68 -6.95 -20.56
N ASP A 284 -20.24 -6.74 -21.82
CA ASP A 284 -19.92 -7.83 -22.74
C ASP A 284 -18.64 -8.55 -22.32
N SER A 285 -18.83 -9.71 -21.67
CA SER A 285 -17.73 -10.56 -21.20
C SER A 285 -16.96 -11.22 -22.34
N SER A 286 -17.48 -11.21 -23.58
CA SER A 286 -16.79 -11.77 -24.74
C SER A 286 -15.54 -10.96 -25.15
N LEU A 287 -15.42 -9.71 -24.71
CA LEU A 287 -14.28 -8.84 -25.05
C LEU A 287 -13.00 -9.21 -24.28
N ILE A 288 -13.03 -9.20 -22.95
CA ILE A 288 -11.84 -9.49 -22.12
C ILE A 288 -12.09 -10.52 -21.01
N GLY A 289 -13.13 -11.34 -21.17
CA GLY A 289 -13.45 -12.47 -20.30
C GLY A 289 -14.45 -12.16 -19.19
N THR A 290 -14.50 -10.92 -18.69
CA THR A 290 -15.45 -10.49 -17.66
C THR A 290 -15.88 -9.02 -17.86
N PRO A 291 -17.00 -8.58 -17.26
CA PRO A 291 -17.40 -7.17 -17.25
C PRO A 291 -16.33 -6.28 -16.63
N PHE A 292 -16.19 -5.07 -17.16
CA PHE A 292 -15.16 -4.12 -16.75
C PHE A 292 -15.58 -2.68 -17.02
N TYR A 293 -14.95 -1.74 -16.33
CA TYR A 293 -15.04 -0.33 -16.67
C TYR A 293 -13.65 0.30 -16.84
N ILE A 294 -13.63 1.43 -17.58
CA ILE A 294 -12.47 2.27 -17.74
C ILE A 294 -12.72 3.61 -17.05
N MET A 295 -11.75 4.06 -16.27
CA MET A 295 -11.72 5.39 -15.66
C MET A 295 -10.37 6.07 -15.89
N GLU A 296 -10.29 7.35 -15.54
CA GLU A 296 -9.06 8.11 -15.51
C GLU A 296 -8.05 7.52 -14.52
N TYR A 297 -6.78 7.50 -14.93
CA TYR A 297 -5.69 7.40 -13.98
C TYR A 297 -5.40 8.79 -13.43
N VAL A 298 -5.76 9.01 -12.16
CA VAL A 298 -5.51 10.27 -11.47
C VAL A 298 -4.11 10.22 -10.86
N ASP A 299 -3.20 11.04 -11.40
CA ASP A 299 -1.82 11.13 -10.87
C ASP A 299 -1.80 12.03 -9.63
N GLY A 300 -1.82 11.41 -8.46
CA GLY A 300 -1.91 12.08 -7.18
C GLY A 300 -1.27 11.28 -6.04
N LYS A 301 -1.32 11.86 -4.84
CA LYS A 301 -0.74 11.28 -3.63
C LYS A 301 -1.81 10.53 -2.84
N ILE A 302 -1.53 9.28 -2.50
CA ILE A 302 -2.34 8.48 -1.57
C ILE A 302 -1.57 8.36 -0.26
N PHE A 303 -2.24 8.63 0.85
CA PHE A 303 -1.65 8.51 2.19
C PHE A 303 -2.03 7.16 2.81
N LYS A 304 -1.14 6.17 2.69
CA LYS A 304 -1.32 4.84 3.31
C LYS A 304 -1.19 4.88 4.84
N ASP A 305 -0.29 5.73 5.33
CA ASP A 305 -0.09 5.97 6.77
C ASP A 305 -1.06 7.06 7.28
N ARG A 306 -1.93 6.70 8.23
CA ARG A 306 -2.91 7.61 8.83
C ARG A 306 -2.27 8.66 9.75
N ALA A 307 -1.05 8.41 10.24
CA ALA A 307 -0.27 9.42 10.96
C ALA A 307 0.32 10.48 10.01
N LEU A 308 0.19 10.30 8.69
CA LEU A 308 0.65 11.22 7.66
C LEU A 308 2.12 11.62 7.87
N ALA A 309 3.00 10.62 8.03
CA ALA A 309 4.43 10.84 8.23
C ALA A 309 5.03 11.74 7.13
N GLY A 310 5.93 12.65 7.54
CA GLY A 310 6.59 13.60 6.65
C GLY A 310 5.79 14.88 6.33
N LEU A 311 4.55 15.02 6.83
CA LEU A 311 3.81 16.28 6.79
C LEU A 311 4.02 17.10 8.07
N THR A 312 3.94 18.43 7.93
CA THR A 312 3.88 19.34 9.07
C THR A 312 2.53 19.23 9.80
N ARG A 313 2.48 19.69 11.07
CA ARG A 313 1.24 19.72 11.87
C ARG A 313 0.07 20.39 11.14
N GLN A 314 0.34 21.52 10.50
CA GLN A 314 -0.67 22.27 9.74
C GLN A 314 -1.17 21.48 8.52
N GLN A 315 -0.26 20.88 7.76
CA GLN A 315 -0.62 20.06 6.59
C GLN A 315 -1.44 18.82 6.97
N ARG A 316 -1.16 18.20 8.13
CA ARG A 316 -1.99 17.08 8.62
C ARG A 316 -3.42 17.54 8.89
N ARG A 317 -3.59 18.66 9.60
CA ARG A 317 -4.91 19.24 9.86
C ARG A 317 -5.67 19.58 8.58
N GLU A 318 -4.98 20.11 7.57
CA GLU A 318 -5.57 20.42 6.26
C GLU A 318 -6.03 19.14 5.51
N VAL A 319 -5.22 18.08 5.53
CA VAL A 319 -5.58 16.79 4.91
C VAL A 319 -6.83 16.19 5.58
N TYR A 320 -6.88 16.17 6.91
CA TYR A 320 -8.06 15.66 7.63
C TYR A 320 -9.30 16.54 7.40
N SER A 321 -9.17 17.87 7.37
CA SER A 321 -10.29 18.77 7.07
C SER A 321 -10.82 18.57 5.64
N GLU A 322 -9.94 18.31 4.67
CA GLU A 322 -10.34 17.97 3.30
C GLU A 322 -11.01 16.59 3.20
N MET A 323 -10.55 15.61 3.97
CA MET A 323 -11.20 14.31 4.11
C MET A 323 -12.67 14.48 4.57
N ILE A 324 -12.89 15.25 5.64
CA ILE A 324 -14.25 15.50 6.16
C ILE A 324 -15.08 16.33 5.17
N SER A 325 -14.49 17.33 4.52
CA SER A 325 -15.16 18.11 3.48
C SER A 325 -15.60 17.24 2.30
N THR A 326 -14.79 16.26 1.93
CA THR A 326 -15.11 15.30 0.86
C THR A 326 -16.20 14.33 1.27
N LEU A 327 -16.17 13.83 2.51
CA LEU A 327 -17.23 12.99 3.05
C LEU A 327 -18.58 13.71 3.07
N VAL A 328 -18.60 14.98 3.49
CA VAL A 328 -19.81 15.81 3.46
C VAL A 328 -20.34 15.97 2.04
N LYS A 329 -19.47 16.15 1.02
CA LYS A 329 -19.91 16.19 -0.39
C LYS A 329 -20.62 14.91 -0.80
N ILE A 330 -20.08 13.74 -0.41
CA ILE A 330 -20.71 12.43 -0.69
C ILE A 330 -22.10 12.36 -0.04
N HIS A 331 -22.19 12.69 1.25
CA HIS A 331 -23.45 12.61 1.99
C HIS A 331 -24.47 13.67 1.59
N SER A 332 -24.04 14.73 0.90
CA SER A 332 -24.91 15.80 0.39
C SER A 332 -25.45 15.51 -1.02
N VAL A 333 -25.05 14.41 -1.67
CA VAL A 333 -25.59 14.04 -2.98
C VAL A 333 -27.08 13.74 -2.87
N ASN A 334 -27.89 14.46 -3.63
CA ASN A 334 -29.32 14.17 -3.75
C ASN A 334 -29.51 12.87 -4.55
N ILE A 335 -29.94 11.82 -3.86
CA ILE A 335 -30.09 10.45 -4.42
C ILE A 335 -30.95 10.45 -5.68
N SER A 336 -32.10 11.13 -5.66
CA SER A 336 -33.04 11.11 -6.78
C SER A 336 -32.52 11.92 -7.97
N ALA A 337 -31.94 13.10 -7.72
CA ALA A 337 -31.31 13.90 -8.78
C ALA A 337 -30.11 13.17 -9.41
N ALA A 338 -29.39 12.37 -8.63
CA ALA A 338 -28.30 11.52 -9.08
C ALA A 338 -28.75 10.23 -9.79
N GLY A 339 -30.05 9.93 -9.84
CA GLY A 339 -30.57 8.70 -10.45
C GLY A 339 -30.19 7.43 -9.68
N LEU A 340 -30.07 7.54 -8.35
CA LEU A 340 -29.65 6.46 -7.45
C LEU A 340 -30.81 5.91 -6.60
N ASP A 341 -32.07 6.18 -6.97
CA ASP A 341 -33.26 5.72 -6.22
C ASP A 341 -33.33 4.19 -6.04
N ASP A 342 -32.81 3.44 -7.01
CA ASP A 342 -32.77 1.98 -7.06
C ASP A 342 -31.41 1.40 -6.63
N TYR A 343 -30.47 2.23 -6.18
CA TYR A 343 -29.09 1.81 -5.89
C TYR A 343 -28.97 0.95 -4.62
N GLY A 344 -29.86 1.17 -3.67
CA GLY A 344 -29.93 0.46 -2.39
C GLY A 344 -31.29 0.65 -1.73
N LYS A 345 -31.61 -0.20 -0.74
CA LYS A 345 -32.86 -0.08 0.02
C LYS A 345 -32.86 1.17 0.88
N LYS A 346 -33.90 2.00 0.77
CA LYS A 346 -34.11 3.20 1.59
C LYS A 346 -34.70 2.83 2.96
N GLY A 347 -34.20 3.44 4.03
CA GLY A 347 -34.63 3.23 5.42
C GLY A 347 -34.24 1.85 5.98
N GLY A 348 -34.24 1.68 7.30
CA GLY A 348 -33.89 0.46 8.03
C GLY A 348 -32.47 -0.06 7.77
N TYR A 349 -31.55 0.80 7.31
CA TYR A 349 -30.19 0.42 6.96
C TYR A 349 -29.39 -0.05 8.18
N LEU A 350 -29.45 0.66 9.31
CA LEU A 350 -28.74 0.30 10.55
C LEU A 350 -29.17 -1.07 11.05
N GLN A 351 -30.48 -1.30 11.20
CA GLN A 351 -31.02 -2.58 11.65
C GLN A 351 -30.65 -3.74 10.72
N ARG A 352 -30.72 -3.54 9.40
CA ARG A 352 -30.34 -4.56 8.41
C ARG A 352 -28.86 -4.90 8.47
N ASN A 353 -27.99 -3.89 8.56
CA ASN A 353 -26.56 -4.10 8.62
C ASN A 353 -26.17 -4.79 9.92
N MET A 354 -26.70 -4.34 11.06
CA MET A 354 -26.54 -5.01 12.35
C MET A 354 -26.95 -6.48 12.28
N THR A 355 -28.18 -6.76 11.84
CA THR A 355 -28.68 -8.14 11.72
C THR A 355 -27.81 -9.00 10.82
N ARG A 356 -27.34 -8.44 9.70
CA ARG A 356 -26.44 -9.15 8.78
C ARG A 356 -25.12 -9.51 9.45
N TRP A 357 -24.46 -8.56 10.09
CA TRP A 357 -23.16 -8.80 10.72
C TRP A 357 -23.25 -9.71 11.94
N THR A 358 -24.34 -9.65 12.72
CA THR A 358 -24.64 -10.66 13.74
C THR A 358 -24.72 -12.06 13.15
N ARG A 359 -25.48 -12.25 12.06
CA ARG A 359 -25.55 -13.56 11.40
C ARG A 359 -24.21 -14.03 10.85
N GLN A 360 -23.41 -13.13 10.28
CA GLN A 360 -22.08 -13.48 9.76
C GLN A 360 -21.12 -13.85 10.88
N TYR A 361 -21.11 -13.12 11.99
CA TYR A 361 -20.30 -13.46 13.17
C TYR A 361 -20.73 -14.82 13.74
N GLU A 362 -22.02 -15.05 13.99
CA GLU A 362 -22.50 -16.33 14.52
C GLU A 362 -22.15 -17.51 13.60
N ALA A 363 -22.29 -17.31 12.28
CA ALA A 363 -21.90 -18.31 11.30
C ALA A 363 -20.38 -18.54 11.27
N SER A 364 -19.57 -17.57 11.69
CA SER A 364 -18.10 -17.64 11.70
C SER A 364 -17.48 -17.83 13.09
N LYS A 365 -18.29 -17.91 14.15
CA LYS A 365 -17.83 -18.10 15.53
C LYS A 365 -17.01 -19.40 15.64
N THR A 366 -15.79 -19.27 16.13
CA THR A 366 -14.86 -20.40 16.34
C THR A 366 -14.66 -20.69 17.82
N HIS A 367 -14.84 -19.69 18.69
CA HIS A 367 -14.74 -19.78 20.14
C HIS A 367 -15.67 -18.75 20.78
N GLU A 368 -15.88 -18.86 22.09
CA GLU A 368 -16.64 -17.86 22.85
C GLU A 368 -15.83 -16.56 23.00
N ILE A 369 -16.46 -15.43 22.68
CA ILE A 369 -15.92 -14.08 22.85
C ILE A 369 -16.98 -13.26 23.57
N GLU A 370 -16.87 -13.18 24.90
CA GLU A 370 -17.89 -12.57 25.77
C GLU A 370 -18.27 -11.14 25.33
N ALA A 371 -17.28 -10.36 24.87
CA ALA A 371 -17.47 -9.01 24.36
C ALA A 371 -18.42 -8.97 23.15
N MET A 372 -18.24 -9.88 22.18
CA MET A 372 -19.11 -9.96 21.00
C MET A 372 -20.52 -10.38 21.38
N ASP A 373 -20.66 -11.32 22.32
CA ASP A 373 -21.98 -11.76 22.78
C ASP A 373 -22.72 -10.64 23.54
N LYS A 374 -21.99 -9.78 24.27
CA LYS A 374 -22.54 -8.55 24.88
C LYS A 374 -22.97 -7.55 23.81
N LEU A 375 -22.12 -7.27 22.82
CA LEU A 375 -22.44 -6.34 21.72
C LEU A 375 -23.66 -6.81 20.91
N ILE A 376 -23.79 -8.11 20.65
CA ILE A 376 -24.94 -8.69 19.93
C ILE A 376 -26.26 -8.44 20.68
N LYS A 377 -26.22 -8.38 22.02
CA LYS A 377 -27.39 -8.06 22.85
C LYS A 377 -27.61 -6.55 22.96
N TRP A 378 -26.55 -5.77 23.15
CA TRP A 378 -26.61 -4.33 23.40
C TRP A 378 -26.97 -3.52 22.15
N LEU A 379 -26.40 -3.84 20.98
CA LEU A 379 -26.60 -3.08 19.74
C LEU A 379 -28.07 -2.97 19.31
N PRO A 380 -28.91 -4.04 19.37
CA PRO A 380 -30.33 -3.93 19.06
C PRO A 380 -31.13 -3.07 20.04
N GLU A 381 -30.79 -3.12 21.34
CA GLU A 381 -31.49 -2.38 22.39
C GLU A 381 -31.24 -0.86 22.32
N HIS A 382 -30.08 -0.47 21.78
CA HIS A 382 -29.63 0.92 21.69
C HIS A 382 -29.64 1.47 20.25
N LEU A 383 -30.36 0.81 19.34
CA LEU A 383 -30.42 1.18 17.93
C LEU A 383 -30.89 2.66 17.75
N PRO A 384 -30.10 3.50 17.04
CA PRO A 384 -30.50 4.85 16.67
C PRO A 384 -31.87 4.89 15.98
N GLN A 385 -32.73 5.82 16.41
CA GLN A 385 -34.05 6.02 15.81
C GLN A 385 -34.00 7.00 14.62
N ASP A 386 -33.11 8.00 14.68
CA ASP A 386 -32.99 9.06 13.69
C ASP A 386 -32.03 8.67 12.55
N GLU A 387 -32.45 7.70 11.75
CA GLU A 387 -31.70 7.26 10.57
C GLU A 387 -31.85 8.24 9.40
N ARG A 388 -30.72 8.58 8.76
CA ARG A 388 -30.71 9.33 7.50
C ARG A 388 -30.49 8.42 6.31
N VAL A 389 -30.94 8.89 5.14
CA VAL A 389 -30.86 8.15 3.88
C VAL A 389 -29.97 8.94 2.92
N THR A 390 -28.68 8.60 2.89
CA THR A 390 -27.69 9.21 2.00
C THR A 390 -27.02 8.15 1.15
N VAL A 391 -26.24 8.59 0.15
CA VAL A 391 -25.18 7.72 -0.39
C VAL A 391 -24.16 7.52 0.72
N VAL A 392 -23.74 6.28 0.93
CA VAL A 392 -22.62 5.93 1.82
C VAL A 392 -21.58 5.19 0.99
N HIS A 393 -20.31 5.53 1.19
CA HIS A 393 -19.16 4.87 0.59
C HIS A 393 -19.00 3.45 1.12
N GLY A 394 -19.27 3.22 2.41
CA GLY A 394 -19.17 1.93 3.11
C GLY A 394 -17.79 1.60 3.66
N ASP A 395 -16.76 2.31 3.17
CA ASP A 395 -15.35 2.17 3.55
C ASP A 395 -14.53 3.46 3.34
N PHE A 396 -15.10 4.60 3.76
CA PHE A 396 -14.43 5.89 3.54
C PHE A 396 -13.26 6.07 4.53
N ARG A 397 -12.05 6.22 4.01
CA ARG A 397 -10.82 6.41 4.78
C ARG A 397 -9.81 7.27 4.01
N VAL A 398 -8.82 7.83 4.72
CA VAL A 398 -7.78 8.69 4.10
C VAL A 398 -6.96 7.97 3.02
N ASP A 399 -6.80 6.65 3.15
CA ASP A 399 -6.09 5.78 2.20
C ASP A 399 -6.91 5.45 0.94
N ASN A 400 -8.22 5.72 0.95
CA ASN A 400 -9.12 5.63 -0.21
C ASN A 400 -9.32 6.98 -0.93
N MET A 401 -8.44 7.95 -0.64
CA MET A 401 -8.45 9.28 -1.25
C MET A 401 -7.14 9.54 -2.01
N ILE A 402 -7.30 10.15 -3.18
CA ILE A 402 -6.21 10.66 -4.00
C ILE A 402 -6.15 12.17 -3.81
N TYR A 403 -5.05 12.66 -3.24
CA TYR A 403 -4.80 14.08 -3.03
C TYR A 403 -3.96 14.67 -4.17
N HIS A 404 -4.11 15.96 -4.41
CA HIS A 404 -3.24 16.68 -5.33
C HIS A 404 -1.77 16.59 -4.87
N PRO A 405 -0.80 16.40 -5.78
CA PRO A 405 0.61 16.18 -5.39
C PRO A 405 1.23 17.26 -4.49
N THR A 406 0.74 18.50 -4.60
CA THR A 406 1.28 19.66 -3.89
C THR A 406 0.27 20.46 -3.08
N LYS A 407 -1.01 20.07 -3.07
CA LYS A 407 -2.09 20.81 -2.40
C LYS A 407 -2.92 19.85 -1.54
N PRO A 408 -3.41 20.27 -0.36
CA PRO A 408 -4.23 19.43 0.51
C PRO A 408 -5.69 19.39 0.01
N VAL A 409 -5.89 19.00 -1.25
CA VAL A 409 -7.22 18.91 -1.88
C VAL A 409 -7.40 17.53 -2.46
N ALA A 410 -8.59 16.96 -2.27
CA ALA A 410 -8.96 15.66 -2.81
C ALA A 410 -9.29 15.81 -4.29
N ILE A 411 -8.65 15.00 -5.13
CA ILE A 411 -8.87 14.94 -6.58
C ILE A 411 -9.39 13.58 -7.03
N GLY A 412 -9.60 12.65 -6.10
CA GLY A 412 -10.29 11.39 -6.35
C GLY A 412 -10.65 10.66 -5.06
N VAL A 413 -11.80 10.02 -5.05
CA VAL A 413 -12.23 9.02 -4.07
C VAL A 413 -12.41 7.70 -4.81
N ILE A 414 -11.80 6.64 -4.29
CA ILE A 414 -11.74 5.31 -4.91
C ILE A 414 -12.29 4.23 -3.95
N ASP A 415 -12.43 3.00 -4.45
CA ASP A 415 -12.95 1.84 -3.71
C ASP A 415 -14.43 1.94 -3.27
N TRP A 416 -15.30 2.09 -4.26
CA TRP A 416 -16.75 2.22 -4.05
C TRP A 416 -17.49 0.87 -3.97
N GLU A 417 -16.81 -0.26 -3.80
CA GLU A 417 -17.45 -1.59 -3.88
C GLU A 417 -18.44 -1.88 -2.76
N LEU A 418 -18.25 -1.26 -1.60
CA LEU A 418 -19.13 -1.40 -0.45
C LEU A 418 -20.22 -0.33 -0.37
N SER A 419 -20.26 0.57 -1.35
CA SER A 419 -21.17 1.69 -1.31
C SER A 419 -22.62 1.27 -1.50
N THR A 420 -23.50 2.03 -0.86
CA THR A 420 -24.94 1.76 -0.85
C THR A 420 -25.71 3.03 -0.49
N ILE A 421 -27.03 2.91 -0.37
CA ILE A 421 -27.86 3.89 0.33
C ILE A 421 -27.95 3.47 1.81
N GLY A 422 -27.66 4.40 2.72
CA GLY A 422 -27.58 4.12 4.16
C GLY A 422 -27.43 5.36 5.02
N ASP A 423 -27.12 5.12 6.30
CA ASP A 423 -26.90 6.19 7.26
C ASP A 423 -25.46 6.73 7.17
N PRO A 424 -25.28 8.04 6.96
CA PRO A 424 -23.97 8.67 6.76
C PRO A 424 -23.05 8.56 7.98
N LEU A 425 -23.60 8.39 9.19
CA LEU A 425 -22.80 8.29 10.40
C LEU A 425 -22.03 6.97 10.46
N THR A 426 -22.43 5.95 9.69
CA THR A 426 -21.62 4.72 9.56
C THR A 426 -20.30 4.97 8.83
N ASP A 427 -20.28 5.78 7.78
CA ASP A 427 -19.02 6.19 7.12
C ASP A 427 -18.17 7.06 8.04
N LEU A 428 -18.77 8.02 8.76
CA LEU A 428 -18.04 8.86 9.71
C LEU A 428 -17.40 8.01 10.81
N ALA A 429 -18.12 7.03 11.36
CA ALA A 429 -17.57 6.10 12.33
C ALA A 429 -16.44 5.26 11.74
N THR A 430 -16.58 4.75 10.50
CA THR A 430 -15.50 4.04 9.81
C THR A 430 -14.24 4.87 9.66
N CYS A 431 -14.35 6.18 9.36
CA CYS A 431 -13.21 7.10 9.34
C CYS A 431 -12.51 7.18 10.70
N CYS A 432 -13.29 7.14 11.77
CA CYS A 432 -12.83 7.34 13.13
C CYS A 432 -12.32 6.06 13.79
N LEU A 433 -12.55 4.86 13.22
CA LEU A 433 -12.13 3.59 13.83
C LEU A 433 -10.64 3.55 14.18
N GLY A 434 -9.78 4.16 13.35
CA GLY A 434 -8.34 4.22 13.61
C GLY A 434 -7.96 4.91 14.92
N TYR A 435 -8.79 5.83 15.42
CA TYR A 435 -8.58 6.52 16.70
C TYR A 435 -8.87 5.63 17.91
N TYR A 436 -9.69 4.60 17.74
CA TYR A 436 -10.08 3.66 18.79
C TYR A 436 -9.26 2.37 18.77
N THR A 437 -8.31 2.24 17.84
CA THR A 437 -7.47 1.04 17.73
C THR A 437 -6.04 1.36 18.13
N PRO A 438 -5.40 0.53 18.97
CA PRO A 438 -4.01 0.72 19.35
C PRO A 438 -3.07 0.41 18.18
N SER A 439 -1.89 1.03 18.18
CA SER A 439 -0.86 0.90 17.14
C SER A 439 -0.30 -0.53 17.01
N ALA A 440 -0.48 -1.36 18.05
CA ALA A 440 -0.09 -2.76 18.07
C ALA A 440 -0.97 -3.66 17.18
N LEU A 441 -2.15 -3.20 16.77
CA LEU A 441 -2.99 -3.87 15.79
C LEU A 441 -2.45 -3.55 14.38
N ASP A 442 -1.46 -4.32 13.92
CA ASP A 442 -0.88 -4.22 12.55
C ASP A 442 -1.94 -4.27 11.42
N VAL A 443 -3.13 -4.78 11.74
CA VAL A 443 -4.29 -4.97 10.86
C VAL A 443 -4.98 -3.65 10.53
N ILE A 444 -4.88 -2.64 11.40
CA ILE A 444 -5.53 -1.33 11.24
C ILE A 444 -4.48 -0.26 11.49
N PRO A 445 -4.11 0.55 10.49
CA PRO A 445 -3.27 1.73 10.72
C PRO A 445 -3.89 2.60 11.82
N ALA A 446 -3.25 2.61 12.98
CA ALA A 446 -3.87 3.06 14.21
C ALA A 446 -3.35 4.44 14.65
N LEU A 447 -4.22 5.19 15.32
CA LEU A 447 -3.95 6.51 15.89
C LEU A 447 -4.12 6.51 17.41
N GLY A 448 -4.73 5.48 18.00
CA GLY A 448 -5.18 5.48 19.40
C GLY A 448 -4.08 5.69 20.44
N ASP A 449 -2.84 5.29 20.14
CA ASP A 449 -1.70 5.44 21.05
C ASP A 449 -0.82 6.66 20.74
N LEU A 450 -1.18 7.49 19.76
CA LEU A 450 -0.37 8.61 19.32
C LEU A 450 -0.76 9.91 20.05
N ASP A 451 0.22 10.79 20.29
CA ASP A 451 -0.06 12.17 20.70
C ASP A 451 -0.57 12.96 19.48
N LEU A 452 -1.89 12.90 19.26
CA LEU A 452 -2.56 13.57 18.13
C LEU A 452 -2.29 15.07 18.12
N LYS A 453 -2.23 15.69 19.32
CA LYS A 453 -2.02 17.13 19.47
C LYS A 453 -0.60 17.52 19.05
N GLU A 454 0.41 16.77 19.47
CA GLU A 454 1.79 16.95 19.02
C GLU A 454 1.88 16.80 17.50
N LEU A 455 1.22 15.78 16.95
CA LEU A 455 1.22 15.51 15.52
C LEU A 455 0.41 16.53 14.70
N GLY A 456 -0.52 17.27 15.31
CA GLY A 456 -1.44 18.16 14.60
C GLY A 456 -2.57 17.41 13.86
N ILE A 457 -2.85 16.18 14.28
CA ILE A 457 -3.98 15.38 13.83
C ILE A 457 -5.19 15.77 14.70
N PRO A 458 -6.37 16.05 14.11
CA PRO A 458 -7.55 16.41 14.91
C PRO A 458 -7.99 15.25 15.80
N THR A 459 -8.58 15.53 16.96
CA THR A 459 -9.20 14.48 17.78
C THR A 459 -10.49 13.97 17.14
N VAL A 460 -11.03 12.84 17.62
CA VAL A 460 -12.33 12.34 17.14
C VAL A 460 -13.43 13.37 17.36
N GLU A 461 -13.41 14.05 18.51
CA GLU A 461 -14.39 15.08 18.85
C GLU A 461 -14.29 16.26 17.87
N GLU A 462 -13.07 16.69 17.50
CA GLU A 462 -12.86 17.74 16.50
C GLU A 462 -13.37 17.29 15.11
N VAL A 463 -13.08 16.05 14.71
CA VAL A 463 -13.55 15.46 13.43
C VAL A 463 -15.08 15.40 13.37
N VAL A 464 -15.72 14.87 14.41
CA VAL A 464 -17.17 14.74 14.49
C VAL A 464 -17.85 16.11 14.54
N ALA A 465 -17.31 17.04 15.32
CA ALA A 465 -17.82 18.41 15.38
C ALA A 465 -17.71 19.13 14.04
N GLU A 466 -16.58 19.01 13.35
CA GLU A 466 -16.37 19.59 12.02
C GLU A 466 -17.36 19.01 10.99
N TYR A 467 -17.57 17.69 11.01
CA TYR A 467 -18.55 17.04 10.16
C TYR A 467 -19.96 17.60 10.42
N CYS A 468 -20.39 17.64 11.69
CA CYS A 468 -21.71 18.13 12.07
C CYS A 468 -21.94 19.57 11.64
N GLN A 469 -20.92 20.42 11.84
CA GLN A 469 -20.95 21.82 11.42
C GLN A 469 -21.10 21.96 9.90
N LYS A 470 -20.31 21.23 9.11
CA LYS A 470 -20.31 21.34 7.65
C LYS A 470 -21.59 20.83 7.00
N ILE A 471 -22.16 19.74 7.53
CA ILE A 471 -23.41 19.18 6.99
C ILE A 471 -24.67 19.83 7.60
N GLY A 472 -24.52 20.67 8.64
CA GLY A 472 -25.60 21.45 9.23
C GLY A 472 -26.52 20.64 10.15
N ILE A 473 -25.97 19.76 10.98
CA ILE A 473 -26.72 18.93 11.94
C ILE A 473 -26.32 19.20 13.39
N ALA A 474 -27.21 18.85 14.30
CA ALA A 474 -26.91 18.85 15.73
C ALA A 474 -25.79 17.83 16.07
N PRO A 475 -25.08 18.03 17.18
CA PRO A 475 -24.14 17.03 17.71
C PRO A 475 -24.79 15.65 17.83
N ILE A 476 -24.02 14.61 17.50
CA ILE A 476 -24.49 13.22 17.48
C ILE A 476 -24.60 12.73 18.93
N GLN A 477 -25.82 12.45 19.39
CA GLN A 477 -26.07 12.01 20.77
C GLN A 477 -25.65 10.56 21.05
N ASN A 478 -25.73 9.71 20.04
CA ASN A 478 -25.50 8.27 20.11
C ASN A 478 -24.24 7.85 19.34
N TRP A 479 -23.21 8.70 19.38
CA TRP A 479 -21.94 8.46 18.68
C TRP A 479 -21.32 7.12 19.05
N ASP A 480 -21.36 6.76 20.32
CA ASP A 480 -20.82 5.53 20.87
C ASP A 480 -21.44 4.27 20.24
N TRP A 481 -22.73 4.33 19.89
CA TRP A 481 -23.38 3.23 19.17
C TRP A 481 -22.76 3.00 17.79
N TYR A 482 -22.45 4.07 17.05
CA TYR A 482 -21.84 3.96 15.72
C TYR A 482 -20.41 3.44 15.79
N VAL A 483 -19.65 3.86 16.81
CA VAL A 483 -18.29 3.34 17.07
C VAL A 483 -18.37 1.86 17.43
N ALA A 484 -19.20 1.49 18.40
CA ALA A 484 -19.41 0.10 18.82
C ALA A 484 -19.86 -0.77 17.64
N PHE A 485 -20.78 -0.29 16.81
CA PHE A 485 -21.23 -1.00 15.62
C PHE A 485 -20.12 -1.16 14.57
N GLY A 486 -19.29 -0.14 14.35
CA GLY A 486 -18.14 -0.21 13.45
C GLY A 486 -17.08 -1.21 13.92
N LEU A 487 -16.75 -1.22 15.22
CA LEU A 487 -15.82 -2.18 15.83
C LEU A 487 -16.40 -3.61 15.78
N PHE A 488 -17.69 -3.78 16.08
CA PHE A 488 -18.40 -5.05 15.96
C PHE A 488 -18.35 -5.60 14.54
N ARG A 489 -18.66 -4.76 13.54
CA ARG A 489 -18.56 -5.11 12.12
C ARG A 489 -17.14 -5.60 11.81
N MET A 490 -16.12 -4.83 12.22
CA MET A 490 -14.70 -5.17 12.01
C MET A 490 -14.33 -6.54 12.60
N ALA A 491 -14.72 -6.79 13.85
CA ALA A 491 -14.46 -8.06 14.51
C ALA A 491 -15.15 -9.24 13.82
N ALA A 492 -16.40 -9.07 13.37
CA ALA A 492 -17.12 -10.09 12.61
C ALA A 492 -16.39 -10.47 11.31
N ILE A 493 -15.83 -9.48 10.60
CA ILE A 493 -15.06 -9.67 9.37
C ILE A 493 -13.78 -10.45 9.65
N ILE A 494 -13.01 -10.01 10.65
CA ILE A 494 -11.75 -10.66 11.06
C ILE A 494 -12.01 -12.10 11.51
N GLN A 495 -13.10 -12.34 12.26
CA GLN A 495 -13.54 -13.67 12.68
C GLN A 495 -13.90 -14.57 11.48
N GLY A 496 -14.54 -14.01 10.46
CA GLY A 496 -14.78 -14.68 9.17
C GLY A 496 -13.49 -15.20 8.54
N VAL A 497 -12.45 -14.35 8.44
CA VAL A 497 -11.12 -14.77 7.95
C VAL A 497 -10.61 -15.93 8.77
N TYR A 498 -10.67 -15.75 10.09
CA TYR A 498 -9.99 -16.63 11.00
C TYR A 498 -10.58 -18.03 10.90
N LYS A 499 -11.92 -18.15 10.87
CA LYS A 499 -12.59 -19.42 10.61
C LYS A 499 -12.17 -20.06 9.28
N ARG A 500 -12.12 -19.28 8.19
CA ARG A 500 -11.73 -19.80 6.87
C ARG A 500 -10.27 -20.29 6.87
N SER A 501 -9.37 -19.57 7.54
CA SER A 501 -7.96 -19.96 7.69
C SER A 501 -7.77 -21.29 8.42
N LEU A 502 -8.66 -21.61 9.37
CA LEU A 502 -8.64 -22.88 10.11
C LEU A 502 -9.18 -24.07 9.30
N GLN A 503 -10.05 -23.82 8.31
CA GLN A 503 -10.75 -24.88 7.58
C GLN A 503 -9.97 -25.39 6.36
N ASP A 504 -9.14 -24.55 5.71
CA ASP A 504 -8.33 -24.98 4.58
C ASP A 504 -7.05 -24.13 4.42
N PRO A 505 -5.93 -24.54 5.05
CA PRO A 505 -4.68 -23.78 5.06
C PRO A 505 -4.01 -23.60 3.68
N LEU A 506 -4.42 -24.39 2.68
CA LEU A 506 -3.73 -24.53 1.39
C LEU A 506 -4.55 -24.04 0.19
N LYS A 507 -5.78 -23.57 0.40
CA LYS A 507 -6.66 -23.12 -0.69
C LYS A 507 -6.61 -21.60 -0.82
N PRO A 508 -6.27 -21.06 -2.01
CA PRO A 508 -6.35 -19.62 -2.22
C PRO A 508 -7.79 -19.13 -2.03
N TYR A 509 -7.91 -18.06 -1.24
CA TYR A 509 -9.10 -17.34 -0.83
C TYR A 509 -10.06 -17.15 -2.00
N LYS A 510 -11.28 -17.68 -1.86
CA LYS A 510 -12.33 -17.56 -2.87
C LYS A 510 -13.68 -17.28 -2.22
N ASP A 511 -14.20 -16.12 -2.60
CA ASP A 511 -15.60 -15.86 -2.91
C ASP A 511 -16.58 -15.69 -1.72
N GLU A 512 -16.22 -14.98 -0.63
CA GLU A 512 -17.22 -14.39 0.31
C GLU A 512 -17.17 -12.85 0.33
N LEU A 513 -18.28 -12.18 0.68
CA LEU A 513 -18.33 -10.72 0.93
C LEU A 513 -17.33 -10.24 1.99
N ASP A 514 -16.90 -11.16 2.86
CA ASP A 514 -15.84 -10.94 3.82
C ASP A 514 -14.49 -10.81 3.09
N ASP A 515 -14.20 -11.62 2.08
CA ASP A 515 -12.92 -11.59 1.34
C ASP A 515 -12.68 -10.25 0.63
N ILE A 516 -13.77 -9.59 0.18
CA ILE A 516 -13.74 -8.24 -0.39
C ILE A 516 -13.25 -7.23 0.67
N LEU A 517 -13.88 -7.20 1.84
CA LEU A 517 -13.43 -6.32 2.93
C LEU A 517 -12.02 -6.64 3.42
N LEU A 518 -11.62 -7.90 3.42
CA LEU A 518 -10.32 -8.34 3.94
C LEU A 518 -9.16 -7.97 3.03
N ILE A 519 -9.42 -8.02 1.74
CA ILE A 519 -8.52 -7.48 0.73
C ILE A 519 -8.44 -5.95 0.84
N GLU A 520 -9.56 -5.25 0.98
CA GLU A 520 -9.61 -3.78 1.08
C GLU A 520 -8.97 -3.24 2.36
N LEU A 521 -9.09 -3.96 3.46
CA LEU A 521 -8.46 -3.60 4.73
C LEU A 521 -6.95 -3.89 4.76
N GLY A 522 -6.37 -4.42 3.67
CA GLY A 522 -4.93 -4.74 3.58
C GLY A 522 -4.50 -5.88 4.51
N ILE A 523 -5.47 -6.67 4.97
CA ILE A 523 -5.30 -7.73 5.95
C ILE A 523 -4.67 -8.97 5.29
N PHE A 524 -4.87 -9.15 3.98
CA PHE A 524 -4.36 -10.27 3.20
C PHE A 524 -3.55 -9.84 1.95
N ASP A 525 -2.37 -10.42 1.75
CA ASP A 525 -1.57 -10.31 0.51
C ASP A 525 -1.67 -11.63 -0.26
N SER A 526 -2.29 -11.60 -1.44
CA SER A 526 -2.45 -12.77 -2.31
C SER A 526 -1.12 -13.27 -2.92
N SER A 527 -0.02 -12.53 -2.74
CA SER A 527 1.27 -12.78 -3.39
C SER A 527 2.38 -13.34 -2.48
N ALA A 528 2.09 -13.66 -1.21
CA ALA A 528 3.12 -14.10 -0.28
C ALA A 528 3.00 -15.58 0.12
N ASP A 529 4.04 -16.36 -0.22
CA ASP A 529 4.54 -17.57 0.45
C ASP A 529 4.89 -17.33 1.96
N ALA A 530 4.28 -16.34 2.62
CA ALA A 530 4.54 -16.01 4.01
C ALA A 530 3.68 -16.88 4.93
N GLY A 531 4.28 -18.00 5.35
CA GLY A 531 3.84 -19.01 6.31
C GLY A 531 2.65 -18.69 7.23
N LEU A 532 1.71 -19.63 7.24
CA LEU A 532 0.54 -19.79 8.12
C LEU A 532 0.80 -19.52 9.62
N GLU A 533 2.02 -19.70 10.12
CA GLU A 533 2.39 -19.46 11.52
C GLU A 533 2.30 -17.97 11.95
N LYS A 534 2.42 -17.00 11.02
CA LYS A 534 2.28 -15.56 11.33
C LYS A 534 0.83 -15.03 11.29
N LEU A 535 -0.12 -15.84 10.81
CA LEU A 535 -1.54 -15.49 10.69
C LEU A 535 -2.32 -15.81 11.97
N ASP A 536 -2.00 -16.92 12.64
CA ASP A 536 -2.76 -17.41 13.81
C ASP A 536 -2.70 -16.42 14.99
N HIS A 537 -1.52 -15.87 15.31
CA HIS A 537 -1.37 -14.94 16.43
C HIS A 537 -1.95 -13.54 16.16
N ARG A 538 -1.74 -12.95 14.98
CA ARG A 538 -2.13 -11.55 14.74
C ARG A 538 -3.65 -11.34 14.72
N TYR A 539 -4.41 -12.32 14.23
CA TYR A 539 -5.86 -12.22 14.10
C TYR A 539 -6.56 -12.61 15.40
N PHE A 540 -6.05 -13.64 16.09
CA PHE A 540 -6.54 -14.04 17.41
C PHE A 540 -6.31 -12.94 18.46
N TYR A 541 -5.07 -12.43 18.56
CA TYR A 541 -4.77 -11.31 19.48
C TYR A 541 -5.40 -10.00 19.01
N GLY A 542 -5.51 -9.77 17.70
CA GLY A 542 -6.17 -8.59 17.16
C GLY A 542 -7.66 -8.53 17.54
N ASN A 543 -8.40 -9.64 17.38
CA ASN A 543 -9.79 -9.72 17.82
C ASN A 543 -9.92 -9.55 19.34
N LEU A 544 -9.08 -10.20 20.14
CA LEU A 544 -9.14 -10.07 21.59
C LEU A 544 -8.80 -8.64 22.05
N LEU A 545 -7.76 -8.01 21.48
CA LEU A 545 -7.36 -6.64 21.82
C LEU A 545 -8.40 -5.60 21.39
N LEU A 546 -8.93 -5.72 20.17
CA LEU A 546 -9.92 -4.77 19.64
C LEU A 546 -11.24 -4.85 20.42
N MET A 547 -11.57 -6.03 20.95
CA MET A 547 -12.77 -6.28 21.76
C MET A 547 -12.58 -5.96 23.26
N ASP A 548 -11.43 -6.31 23.84
CA ASP A 548 -11.08 -5.89 25.21
C ASP A 548 -10.98 -4.37 25.30
N PHE A 549 -10.51 -3.70 24.24
CA PHE A 549 -10.45 -2.24 24.15
C PHE A 549 -11.84 -1.62 23.92
N ALA A 550 -12.71 -2.25 23.12
CA ALA A 550 -14.11 -1.84 23.03
C ALA A 550 -14.78 -1.87 24.41
N LEU A 551 -14.50 -2.87 25.26
CA LEU A 551 -15.03 -2.93 26.62
C LEU A 551 -14.40 -1.92 27.60
N GLN A 552 -13.24 -1.32 27.30
CA GLN A 552 -12.63 -0.26 28.13
C GLN A 552 -13.32 1.08 27.99
N TYR A 553 -14.04 1.30 26.88
CA TYR A 553 -15.07 2.33 26.84
C TYR A 553 -16.28 1.75 27.56
N GLU A 554 -16.62 2.30 28.72
CA GLU A 554 -17.82 1.91 29.49
C GLU A 554 -19.08 2.23 28.66
N PHE A 555 -19.43 1.33 27.73
CA PHE A 555 -20.65 1.38 26.92
C PHE A 555 -21.90 0.99 27.72
#